data_AF-A0A497SD93-F1
#
_entry.id   AF-A0A497SD93-F1
#
_cell.length_a   1.000
_cell.length_b   1.000
_cell.length_c   1.000
_cell.angle_alpha   90.00
_cell.angle_beta   90.00
_cell.angle_gamma   90.00
#
_symmetry.space_group_name_H-M   'P 1'
#
loop_
_entity.id
_entity.type
_entity.pdbx_description
1 polymer ?
#
loop_
_entity_poly.entity_id
_entity_poly.type
_entity_poly.pdbx_seq_one_letter_code
_entity_poly.pdbx_strand_id
1 'polypeptide(L)'
;MSLLQSNLIFRTLKINVIEKIKERVLSGEILEDILEAYDWRDFENFVREVLEAHSFKTYLHFRFKTKRKYEIDVLGKKSDLILLIDCKRLGRGRYKKSELRKAVELQEERAKEFKKFFKDKLENRKICPLIVTLFEEDILKEKNTFVLPVWKLNSFLLEIENYL
;
A
#
# COMPACT_ATOMS: atom_id res chain seq x y z
N MET A 1 19.06 -34.49 -3.08
CA MET A 1 18.18 -33.65 -2.24
C MET A 1 16.92 -33.35 -3.02
N SER A 2 15.76 -33.79 -2.55
CA SER A 2 14.50 -33.67 -3.30
C SER A 2 14.01 -32.22 -3.35
N LEU A 3 13.28 -31.84 -4.40
CA LEU A 3 12.59 -30.54 -4.55
C LEU A 3 11.72 -30.17 -3.33
N LEU A 4 11.32 -31.15 -2.54
CA LEU A 4 10.59 -30.96 -1.28
C LEU A 4 11.48 -30.41 -0.15
N GLN A 5 12.75 -30.83 -0.07
CA GLN A 5 13.69 -30.27 0.90
C GLN A 5 14.10 -28.84 0.55
N SER A 6 14.30 -28.51 -0.73
CA SER A 6 14.55 -27.13 -1.15
C SER A 6 13.34 -26.23 -0.90
N ASN A 7 12.12 -26.68 -1.20
CA ASN A 7 10.90 -25.94 -0.88
C ASN A 7 10.68 -25.77 0.63
N LEU A 8 11.06 -26.76 1.45
CA LEU A 8 11.01 -26.62 2.91
C LEU A 8 12.08 -25.63 3.42
N ILE A 9 13.28 -25.65 2.84
CA ILE A 9 14.34 -24.69 3.13
C ILE A 9 13.91 -23.27 2.76
N PHE A 10 13.24 -23.04 1.62
CA PHE A 10 12.67 -21.73 1.28
C PHE A 10 11.47 -21.33 2.15
N ARG A 11 10.70 -22.30 2.65
CA ARG A 11 9.57 -22.06 3.57
C ARG A 11 10.04 -21.75 5.00
N THR A 12 11.20 -22.30 5.40
CA THR A 12 11.87 -22.07 6.69
C THR A 12 12.81 -20.85 6.65
N LEU A 13 13.36 -20.52 5.48
CA LEU A 13 14.07 -19.27 5.18
C LEU A 13 13.08 -18.22 4.64
N LYS A 14 12.08 -17.84 5.43
CA LYS A 14 11.63 -16.44 5.39
C LYS A 14 12.78 -15.59 5.93
N ILE A 15 13.85 -15.46 5.16
CA ILE A 15 14.71 -14.30 5.32
C ILE A 15 13.76 -13.13 5.09
N ASN A 16 13.56 -12.33 6.12
CA ASN A 16 12.62 -11.24 6.08
C ASN A 16 13.00 -10.38 4.87
N VAL A 17 12.17 -10.40 3.82
CA VAL A 17 12.40 -9.63 2.59
C VAL A 17 12.66 -8.16 2.93
N ILE A 18 12.04 -7.68 4.01
CA ILE A 18 12.27 -6.35 4.58
C ILE A 18 13.68 -6.17 5.13
N GLU A 19 14.24 -7.13 5.86
CA GLU A 19 15.63 -7.00 6.36
C GLU A 19 16.62 -6.95 5.19
N LYS A 20 16.40 -7.74 4.14
CA LYS A 20 17.18 -7.64 2.89
C LYS A 20 17.03 -6.28 2.21
N ILE A 21 15.81 -5.75 2.12
CA ILE A 21 15.56 -4.42 1.57
C ILE A 21 16.30 -3.36 2.41
N LYS A 22 16.21 -3.46 3.74
CA LYS A 22 16.84 -2.55 4.69
C LYS A 22 18.37 -2.58 4.57
N GLU A 23 18.98 -3.75 4.52
CA GLU A 23 20.43 -3.91 4.31
C GLU A 23 20.88 -3.22 3.03
N ARG A 24 20.14 -3.40 1.92
CA ARG A 24 20.43 -2.77 0.62
C ARG A 24 20.27 -1.25 0.64
N VAL A 25 19.22 -0.74 1.28
CA VAL A 25 19.05 0.70 1.48
C VAL A 25 20.19 1.26 2.33
N LEU A 26 20.59 0.57 3.40
CA LEU A 26 21.72 0.99 4.25
C LEU A 26 23.07 0.94 3.55
N SER A 27 23.24 0.08 2.54
CA SER A 27 24.42 0.06 1.67
C SER A 27 24.38 1.14 0.58
N GLY A 28 23.37 2.00 0.56
CA GLY A 28 23.25 3.15 -0.34
C GLY A 28 22.49 2.87 -1.64
N GLU A 29 21.82 1.72 -1.78
CA GLU A 29 20.94 1.48 -2.92
C GLU A 29 19.61 2.26 -2.76
N ILE A 30 19.02 2.66 -3.90
CA ILE A 30 17.76 3.41 -3.95
C ILE A 30 16.58 2.46 -3.70
N LEU A 31 15.66 2.82 -2.81
CA LEU A 31 14.54 1.96 -2.38
C LEU A 31 13.68 1.49 -3.56
N GLU A 32 13.38 2.40 -4.47
CA GLU A 32 12.60 2.19 -5.67
C GLU A 32 13.21 1.12 -6.57
N ASP A 33 14.52 1.19 -6.78
CA ASP A 33 15.27 0.27 -7.62
C ASP A 33 15.35 -1.12 -6.97
N ILE A 34 15.47 -1.15 -5.64
CA ILE A 34 15.38 -2.39 -4.86
C ILE A 34 14.00 -3.03 -5.05
N LEU A 35 12.92 -2.28 -4.82
CA LEU A 35 11.54 -2.76 -4.84
C LEU A 35 11.05 -3.14 -6.25
N GLU A 36 11.62 -2.53 -7.29
CA GLU A 36 11.32 -2.89 -8.68
C GLU A 36 11.64 -4.36 -8.99
N ALA A 37 12.68 -4.92 -8.37
CA ALA A 37 13.08 -6.31 -8.54
C ALA A 37 12.16 -7.33 -7.83
N TYR A 38 11.30 -6.87 -6.92
CA TYR A 38 10.36 -7.73 -6.17
C TYR A 38 9.04 -7.92 -6.92
N ASP A 39 8.14 -8.81 -6.48
CA ASP A 39 6.82 -8.97 -7.10
C ASP A 39 5.73 -8.06 -6.48
N TRP A 40 4.52 -8.09 -7.03
CA TRP A 40 3.42 -7.26 -6.53
C TRP A 40 3.07 -7.53 -5.06
N ARG A 41 3.14 -8.79 -4.63
CA ARG A 41 2.85 -9.19 -3.25
C ARG A 41 3.93 -8.71 -2.29
N ASP A 42 5.19 -8.77 -2.70
CA ASP A 42 6.30 -8.26 -1.90
C ASP A 42 6.19 -6.74 -1.68
N PHE A 43 5.74 -5.99 -2.70
CA PHE A 43 5.50 -4.56 -2.58
C PHE A 43 4.35 -4.23 -1.61
N GLU A 44 3.23 -4.95 -1.68
CA GLU A 44 2.13 -4.80 -0.72
C GLU A 44 2.55 -5.19 0.70
N ASN A 45 3.36 -6.23 0.85
CA ASN A 45 3.96 -6.60 2.14
C ASN A 45 4.88 -5.50 2.66
N PHE A 46 5.69 -4.87 1.80
CA PHE A 46 6.53 -3.73 2.21
C PHE A 46 5.67 -2.57 2.72
N VAL A 47 4.62 -2.19 1.99
CA VAL A 47 3.68 -1.14 2.42
C VAL A 47 3.01 -1.49 3.76
N ARG A 48 2.59 -2.77 3.93
CA ARG A 48 2.06 -3.26 5.21
C ARG A 48 3.04 -3.03 6.36
N GLU A 49 4.29 -3.43 6.18
CA GLU A 49 5.32 -3.38 7.22
C GLU A 49 5.64 -1.93 7.61
N VAL A 50 5.68 -1.01 6.64
CA VAL A 50 5.78 0.43 6.93
C VAL A 50 4.59 0.88 7.79
N LEU A 51 3.36 0.49 7.46
CA LEU A 51 2.18 0.82 8.27
C LEU A 51 2.27 0.23 9.69
N GLU A 52 2.72 -1.02 9.83
CA GLU A 52 2.86 -1.70 11.12
C GLU A 52 3.92 -1.05 12.00
N ALA A 53 5.04 -0.59 11.41
CA ALA A 53 6.05 0.22 12.10
C ALA A 53 5.45 1.54 12.64
N HIS A 54 4.42 2.08 11.98
CA HIS A 54 3.64 3.23 12.43
C HIS A 54 2.46 2.88 13.34
N SER A 55 2.43 1.66 13.88
CA SER A 55 1.39 1.15 14.80
C SER A 55 -0.01 1.02 14.20
N PHE A 56 -0.12 0.89 12.87
CA PHE A 56 -1.39 0.50 12.26
C PHE A 56 -1.60 -1.00 12.40
N LYS A 57 -2.84 -1.39 12.72
CA LYS A 57 -3.30 -2.76 12.47
C LYS A 57 -3.60 -2.90 10.98
N THR A 58 -2.99 -3.88 10.33
CA THR A 58 -3.11 -4.02 8.87
C THR A 58 -3.89 -5.25 8.43
N TYR A 59 -4.44 -5.18 7.22
CA TYR A 59 -5.09 -6.29 6.54
C TYR A 59 -4.73 -6.24 5.05
N LEU A 60 -4.10 -7.30 4.54
CA LEU A 60 -3.81 -7.45 3.11
C LEU A 60 -5.02 -8.02 2.36
N HIS A 61 -5.19 -7.61 1.11
CA HIS A 61 -6.25 -8.09 0.21
C HIS A 61 -7.63 -8.06 0.86
N PHE A 62 -7.96 -6.95 1.54
CA PHE A 62 -9.20 -6.82 2.27
C PHE A 62 -10.37 -6.75 1.28
N ARG A 63 -11.17 -7.83 1.24
CA ARG A 63 -12.30 -7.98 0.33
C ARG A 63 -13.62 -7.72 1.03
N PHE A 64 -14.46 -6.94 0.38
CA PHE A 64 -15.83 -6.69 0.84
C PHE A 64 -16.78 -6.61 -0.36
N LYS A 65 -18.08 -6.76 -0.11
CA LYS A 65 -19.10 -6.77 -1.15
C LYS A 65 -20.24 -5.83 -0.78
N THR A 66 -20.50 -4.87 -1.67
CA THR A 66 -21.74 -4.06 -1.67
C THR A 66 -22.49 -4.35 -2.97
N LYS A 67 -22.48 -3.43 -3.95
CA LYS A 67 -23.02 -3.64 -5.31
C LYS A 67 -22.20 -4.63 -6.14
N ARG A 68 -20.89 -4.69 -5.92
CA ARG A 68 -19.94 -5.65 -6.49
C ARG A 68 -18.88 -6.01 -5.47
N LYS A 69 -17.99 -6.96 -5.80
CA LYS A 69 -16.82 -7.27 -4.98
C LYS A 69 -15.79 -6.15 -5.14
N TYR A 70 -15.22 -5.72 -4.02
CA TYR A 70 -14.12 -4.76 -3.94
C TYR A 70 -12.96 -5.40 -3.19
N GLU A 71 -11.77 -4.93 -3.50
CA GLU A 71 -10.53 -5.27 -2.81
C GLU A 71 -9.77 -3.97 -2.50
N ILE A 72 -9.25 -3.91 -1.29
CA ILE A 72 -8.24 -2.94 -0.84
C ILE A 72 -6.94 -3.74 -0.64
N ASP A 73 -5.88 -3.38 -1.35
CA ASP A 73 -4.62 -4.14 -1.32
C ASP A 73 -4.02 -4.14 0.09
N VAL A 74 -3.97 -2.95 0.72
CA VAL A 74 -3.56 -2.80 2.12
C VAL A 74 -4.54 -1.89 2.86
N LEU A 75 -5.20 -2.42 3.88
CA LEU A 75 -6.00 -1.63 4.81
C LEU A 75 -5.22 -1.41 6.09
N GLY A 76 -5.03 -0.14 6.47
CA GLY A 76 -4.44 0.25 7.75
C GLY A 76 -5.49 0.81 8.70
N LYS A 77 -5.50 0.40 9.96
CA LYS A 77 -6.37 0.98 11.00
C LYS A 77 -5.55 1.38 12.23
N LYS A 78 -5.61 2.65 12.63
CA LYS A 78 -4.99 3.18 13.85
C LYS A 78 -5.90 4.23 14.47
N SER A 79 -6.27 4.04 15.74
CA SER A 79 -7.19 4.95 16.44
C SER A 79 -8.46 5.23 15.60
N ASP A 80 -8.80 6.50 15.38
CA ASP A 80 -9.90 6.97 14.53
C ASP A 80 -9.57 7.00 13.03
N LEU A 81 -8.35 6.68 12.62
CA LEU A 81 -7.91 6.72 11.23
C LEU A 81 -7.94 5.33 10.56
N ILE A 82 -8.51 5.29 9.35
CA ILE A 82 -8.46 4.15 8.44
C ILE A 82 -7.86 4.59 7.11
N LEU A 83 -6.78 3.92 6.72
CA LEU A 83 -6.13 4.06 5.43
C LEU A 83 -6.62 2.95 4.50
N LEU A 84 -7.09 3.33 3.32
CA LEU A 84 -7.43 2.40 2.24
C LEU A 84 -6.39 2.57 1.15
N ILE A 85 -5.49 1.60 0.98
CA ILE A 85 -4.33 1.72 0.10
C ILE A 85 -4.49 0.80 -1.12
N ASP A 86 -4.37 1.38 -2.31
CA ASP A 86 -4.16 0.67 -3.57
C ASP A 86 -2.68 0.79 -3.95
N CYS A 87 -2.00 -0.35 -4.09
CA CYS A 87 -0.59 -0.38 -4.44
C CYS A 87 -0.47 -0.38 -5.97
N LYS A 88 0.42 0.44 -6.53
CA LYS A 88 0.58 0.59 -7.99
C LYS A 88 2.04 0.53 -8.41
N ARG A 89 2.47 -0.61 -8.95
CA ARG A 89 3.80 -0.78 -9.53
C ARG A 89 3.82 -0.46 -11.02
N LEU A 90 3.56 0.79 -11.38
CA LEU A 90 3.71 1.25 -12.75
C LEU A 90 5.20 1.38 -13.08
N GLY A 91 5.71 0.64 -14.09
CA GLY A 91 7.12 0.66 -14.47
C GLY A 91 7.63 2.04 -14.92
N ARG A 92 8.95 2.25 -15.01
CA ARG A 92 9.50 3.56 -15.43
C ARG A 92 8.96 3.98 -16.81
N GLY A 93 8.41 5.19 -16.93
CA GLY A 93 7.87 5.69 -18.21
C GLY A 93 7.03 6.95 -18.10
N ARG A 94 6.90 7.66 -19.23
CA ARG A 94 6.02 8.83 -19.40
C ARG A 94 4.59 8.36 -19.77
N TYR A 95 3.59 9.23 -19.59
CA TYR A 95 2.18 9.05 -20.02
C TYR A 95 1.26 8.13 -19.19
N LYS A 96 1.49 8.03 -17.88
CA LYS A 96 0.62 7.25 -16.97
C LYS A 96 -0.56 8.02 -16.39
N LYS A 97 -0.69 9.31 -16.73
CA LYS A 97 -1.65 10.22 -16.09
C LYS A 97 -3.11 9.75 -16.22
N SER A 98 -3.48 9.17 -17.36
CA SER A 98 -4.83 8.61 -17.57
C SER A 98 -5.08 7.36 -16.73
N GLU A 99 -4.11 6.45 -16.68
CA GLU A 99 -4.15 5.24 -15.84
C GLU A 99 -4.24 5.61 -14.35
N LEU A 100 -3.45 6.58 -13.92
CA LEU A 100 -3.43 7.05 -12.54
C LEU A 100 -4.73 7.75 -12.16
N ARG A 101 -5.30 8.60 -13.03
CA ARG A 101 -6.64 9.17 -12.81
C ARG A 101 -7.72 8.10 -12.68
N LYS A 102 -7.67 7.08 -13.53
CA LYS A 102 -8.59 5.94 -13.44
C LYS A 102 -8.39 5.17 -12.12
N ALA A 103 -7.15 5.01 -11.66
CA ALA A 103 -6.87 4.41 -10.35
C ALA A 103 -7.45 5.26 -9.21
N VAL A 104 -7.29 6.59 -9.25
CA VAL A 104 -7.91 7.52 -8.30
C VAL A 104 -9.43 7.36 -8.28
N GLU A 105 -10.09 7.33 -9.45
CA GLU A 105 -11.55 7.16 -9.52
C GLU A 105 -12.02 5.84 -8.91
N LEU A 106 -11.31 4.75 -9.18
CA LEU A 106 -11.60 3.44 -8.58
C LEU A 106 -11.37 3.44 -7.07
N GLN A 107 -10.36 4.17 -6.59
CA GLN A 107 -10.05 4.28 -5.17
C GLN A 107 -11.09 5.11 -4.41
N GLU A 108 -11.56 6.21 -5.00
CA GLU A 108 -12.70 6.98 -4.48
C GLU A 108 -13.97 6.11 -4.40
N GLU A 109 -14.23 5.30 -5.43
CA GLU A 109 -15.37 4.37 -5.41
C GLU A 109 -15.23 3.34 -4.30
N ARG A 110 -14.06 2.72 -4.14
CA ARG A 110 -13.78 1.78 -3.04
C ARG A 110 -13.99 2.43 -1.68
N ALA A 111 -13.51 3.66 -1.47
CA ALA A 111 -13.70 4.38 -0.21
C ALA A 111 -15.17 4.67 0.08
N LYS A 112 -15.93 5.08 -0.94
CA LYS A 112 -17.38 5.30 -0.83
C LYS A 112 -18.12 4.01 -0.46
N GLU A 113 -17.79 2.91 -1.11
CA GLU A 113 -18.45 1.62 -0.86
C GLU A 113 -18.00 0.99 0.46
N PHE A 114 -16.76 1.22 0.89
CA PHE A 114 -16.26 0.84 2.21
C PHE A 114 -17.06 1.52 3.32
N LYS A 115 -17.31 2.83 3.20
CA LYS A 115 -18.17 3.59 4.12
C LYS A 115 -19.58 2.99 4.20
N LYS A 116 -20.18 2.65 3.06
CA LYS A 116 -21.51 2.02 3.02
C LYS A 116 -21.53 0.60 3.58
N PHE A 117 -20.44 -0.15 3.45
CA PHE A 117 -20.36 -1.52 3.95
C PHE A 117 -20.30 -1.56 5.48
N PHE A 118 -19.59 -0.62 6.09
CA PHE A 118 -19.42 -0.58 7.54
C PHE A 118 -20.34 0.41 8.28
N LYS A 119 -21.01 1.34 7.60
CA LYS A 119 -22.00 2.32 8.12
C LYS A 119 -21.69 2.76 9.55
N ASP A 120 -22.54 2.37 10.49
CA ASP A 120 -22.57 2.74 11.91
C ASP A 120 -21.29 2.32 12.67
N LYS A 121 -20.53 1.34 12.15
CA LYS A 121 -19.26 0.90 12.75
C LYS A 121 -18.09 1.87 12.50
N LEU A 122 -18.30 2.87 11.64
CA LEU A 122 -17.32 3.89 11.30
C LEU A 122 -17.66 5.26 11.88
N GLU A 123 -18.66 5.37 12.75
CA GLU A 123 -18.96 6.62 13.44
C GLU A 123 -17.67 7.20 14.06
N ASN A 124 -17.36 8.45 13.70
CA ASN A 124 -16.16 9.19 14.09
C ASN A 124 -14.82 8.66 13.56
N ARG A 125 -14.79 7.77 12.55
CA ARG A 125 -13.54 7.35 11.89
C ARG A 125 -13.23 8.21 10.66
N LYS A 126 -12.02 8.78 10.59
CA LYS A 126 -11.48 9.39 9.36
C LYS A 126 -11.07 8.27 8.39
N ILE A 127 -11.51 8.37 7.13
CA ILE A 127 -11.12 7.44 6.07
C ILE A 127 -10.32 8.19 5.02
N CYS A 128 -9.08 7.75 4.82
CA CYS A 128 -8.14 8.34 3.88
C CYS A 128 -7.84 7.32 2.76
N PRO A 129 -8.39 7.52 1.54
CA PRO A 129 -7.96 6.75 0.39
C PRO A 129 -6.56 7.20 -0.05
N LEU A 130 -5.71 6.21 -0.33
CA LEU A 130 -4.33 6.40 -0.71
C LEU A 130 -3.98 5.47 -1.88
N ILE A 131 -3.16 5.97 -2.80
CA ILE A 131 -2.47 5.16 -3.80
C ILE A 131 -0.99 5.27 -3.51
N VAL A 132 -0.34 4.13 -3.29
CA VAL A 132 1.12 4.07 -3.12
C VAL A 132 1.73 3.56 -4.42
N THR A 133 2.54 4.40 -5.05
CA THR A 133 3.20 4.09 -6.32
C THR A 133 4.64 3.64 -6.11
N LEU A 134 5.17 2.81 -7.00
CA LEU A 134 6.58 2.43 -6.94
C LEU A 134 7.51 3.61 -7.27
N PHE A 135 7.10 4.48 -8.20
CA PHE A 135 7.83 5.69 -8.64
C PHE A 135 6.97 6.95 -8.43
N GLU A 136 7.59 8.12 -8.50
CA GLU A 136 6.90 9.41 -8.37
C GLU A 136 6.10 9.70 -9.64
N GLU A 137 4.91 10.27 -9.44
CA GLU A 137 3.95 10.53 -10.49
C GLU A 137 3.45 11.98 -10.38
N ASP A 138 2.97 12.56 -11.49
CA ASP A 138 2.56 13.96 -11.57
C ASP A 138 1.34 14.33 -10.72
N ILE A 139 0.58 13.33 -10.26
CA ILE A 139 -0.61 13.51 -9.44
C ILE A 139 -0.21 13.19 -8.01
N LEU A 140 -0.25 14.18 -7.12
CA LEU A 140 0.05 14.00 -5.69
C LEU A 140 -1.22 13.88 -4.83
N LYS A 141 -2.31 14.51 -5.28
CA LYS A 141 -3.64 14.42 -4.69
C LYS A 141 -4.67 14.77 -5.75
N GLU A 142 -5.73 13.98 -5.82
CA GLU A 142 -6.89 14.29 -6.64
C GLU A 142 -8.15 13.84 -5.90
N LYS A 143 -9.12 14.75 -5.76
CA LYS A 143 -10.30 14.57 -4.89
C LYS A 143 -9.86 14.34 -3.43
N ASN A 144 -10.26 13.23 -2.83
CA ASN A 144 -9.87 12.86 -1.46
C ASN A 144 -8.72 11.84 -1.42
N THR A 145 -8.25 11.41 -2.60
CA THR A 145 -7.24 10.36 -2.73
C THR A 145 -5.86 10.99 -2.82
N PHE A 146 -4.99 10.63 -1.88
CA PHE A 146 -3.58 10.94 -1.96
C PHE A 146 -2.89 9.94 -2.89
N VAL A 147 -1.90 10.41 -3.63
CA VAL A 147 -1.07 9.59 -4.48
C VAL A 147 0.36 9.93 -4.13
N LEU A 148 1.11 8.94 -3.65
CA LEU A 148 2.49 9.19 -3.27
C LEU A 148 3.39 8.00 -3.59
N PRO A 149 4.64 8.28 -3.95
CA PRO A 149 5.62 7.24 -4.14
C PRO A 149 6.02 6.60 -2.80
N VAL A 150 6.39 5.33 -2.85
CA VAL A 150 6.69 4.49 -1.68
C VAL A 150 7.71 5.10 -0.71
N TRP A 151 8.73 5.82 -1.20
CA TRP A 151 9.73 6.46 -0.33
C TRP A 151 9.17 7.64 0.47
N LYS A 152 8.08 8.26 0.03
CA LYS A 152 7.37 9.33 0.77
C LYS A 152 6.35 8.79 1.76
N LEU A 153 6.09 7.47 1.79
CA LEU A 153 5.09 6.88 2.67
C LEU A 153 5.41 7.12 4.14
N ASN A 154 6.68 6.98 4.53
CA ASN A 154 7.10 7.19 5.92
C ASN A 154 6.84 8.62 6.39
N SER A 155 7.28 9.62 5.63
CA SER A 155 7.07 11.04 5.98
C SER A 155 5.58 11.40 5.96
N PHE A 156 4.81 10.88 5.00
CA PHE A 156 3.37 11.07 4.96
C PHE A 156 2.67 10.54 6.22
N LEU A 157 3.07 9.35 6.71
CA LEU A 157 2.50 8.77 7.93
C LEU A 157 2.88 9.55 9.20
N LEU A 158 4.10 10.11 9.26
CA LEU A 158 4.53 10.98 10.36
C LEU A 158 3.73 12.28 10.43
N GLU A 159 3.37 12.83 9.27
CA GLU A 159 2.70 14.13 9.15
C GLU A 159 1.20 13.99 8.86
N ILE A 160 0.63 12.79 9.00
CA ILE A 160 -0.71 12.47 8.48
C ILE A 160 -1.82 13.34 9.07
N GLU A 161 -1.66 13.78 10.31
CA GLU A 161 -2.59 14.67 11.02
C GLU A 161 -2.63 16.07 10.41
N ASN A 162 -1.57 16.53 9.74
CA ASN A 162 -1.55 17.83 9.06
C ASN A 162 -2.39 17.84 7.77
N TYR A 163 -2.71 16.65 7.24
CA TYR A 163 -3.46 16.50 5.99
C TYR A 163 -4.96 16.16 6.19
N LEU A 164 -5.38 15.78 7.41
CA LEU A 164 -6.70 15.20 7.74
C LEU A 164 -7.42 15.87 8.90
#